data_AF-A0A7S2Q851-F1
#
_entry.id   AF-A0A7S2Q851-F1
#
_cell.length_a   1.000
_cell.length_b   1.000
_cell.length_c   1.000
_cell.angle_alpha   90.00
_cell.angle_beta   90.00
_cell.angle_gamma   90.00
#
_symmetry.space_group_name_H-M   'P 1'
#
loop_
_entity.id
_entity.type
_entity.pdbx_description
1 polymer ?
#
loop_
_entity_poly.entity_id
_entity_poly.type
_entity_poly.pdbx_seq_one_letter_code
_entity_poly.pdbx_strand_id
1 'polypeptide(L)'
;DGAHPAENEGLCRDYKLGRCQYGENCKFSHGDGSVVQRGGPPQMCKDFQAGRCNYGDKCRYSHSQEDWSAWDDSAGEGTERGEWRQGKGRGWKRDREEEGDDNTNAKRRKEKGKGKGKRGNVKEEAPEKVGEGDTWEEPRAKVGLKLIGELASSRRWKYVLEDESRRSYAGFLPRALSEKQCEGYFLDVKDGTEWHQPVGPKGIPVPRKTAWMVKRGCECMYKYGGVEVEPQVFPPWMVKLMRATMPLCGINDMKDWPDSCNLNLYEDGGMSVGWHSDDERLFQG
;
A
#
# COMPACT_ATOMS: atom_id res chain seq x y z
N ASP A 1 -47.89 33.72 28.74
CA ASP A 1 -48.31 32.37 28.31
C ASP A 1 -48.07 32.24 26.81
N GLY A 2 -47.28 31.31 26.29
CA GLY A 2 -46.63 30.16 26.89
C GLY A 2 -45.45 29.70 26.03
N ALA A 3 -44.52 29.01 26.67
CA ALA A 3 -43.40 28.33 26.05
C ALA A 3 -43.85 27.02 25.38
N HIS A 4 -43.25 26.68 24.23
CA HIS A 4 -43.11 25.28 23.79
C HIS A 4 -41.72 25.05 23.18
N PRO A 5 -41.00 23.98 23.57
CA PRO A 5 -39.62 23.71 23.17
C PRO A 5 -39.55 22.92 21.86
N ALA A 6 -38.53 23.19 21.04
CA ALA A 6 -38.21 22.41 19.85
C ALA A 6 -37.22 21.29 20.19
N GLU A 7 -37.72 20.14 20.64
CA GLU A 7 -36.91 18.93 20.82
C GLU A 7 -37.27 17.88 19.77
N ASN A 8 -36.56 17.88 18.62
CA ASN A 8 -36.51 16.69 17.73
C ASN A 8 -35.45 16.76 16.60
N GLU A 9 -34.35 17.49 16.79
CA GLU A 9 -33.26 17.45 15.81
C GLU A 9 -32.41 16.19 16.03
N GLY A 10 -32.63 15.17 15.19
CA GLY A 10 -31.71 14.04 15.06
C GLY A 10 -32.30 12.64 15.18
N LEU A 11 -33.60 12.48 15.45
CA LEU A 11 -34.24 11.15 15.54
C LEU A 11 -34.75 10.64 14.19
N CYS A 12 -34.52 9.36 13.90
CA CYS A 12 -34.97 8.70 12.68
C CYS A 12 -36.50 8.49 12.71
N ARG A 13 -37.22 9.25 11.89
CA ARG A 13 -38.69 9.14 11.80
C ARG A 13 -39.14 7.79 11.25
N ASP A 14 -38.38 7.20 10.33
CA ASP A 14 -38.69 5.90 9.74
C ASP A 14 -38.42 4.75 10.71
N TYR A 15 -37.48 4.90 11.63
CA TYR A 15 -37.25 3.92 12.69
C TYR A 15 -38.40 3.92 13.69
N LYS A 16 -38.90 5.11 14.08
CA LYS A 16 -40.10 5.23 14.94
C LYS A 16 -41.34 4.56 14.34
N LEU A 17 -41.39 4.44 13.01
CA LEU A 17 -42.50 3.83 12.28
C LEU A 17 -42.20 2.37 11.88
N GLY A 18 -41.13 1.77 12.40
CA GLY A 18 -40.78 0.36 12.17
C GLY A 18 -40.33 0.03 10.74
N ARG A 19 -39.98 1.06 9.94
CA ARG A 19 -39.70 0.92 8.49
C ARG A 19 -38.29 1.35 8.09
N CYS A 20 -37.41 1.60 9.05
CA CYS A 20 -36.02 1.96 8.76
C CYS A 20 -35.25 0.74 8.22
N GLN A 21 -34.84 0.79 6.95
CA GLN A 21 -34.06 -0.26 6.29
C GLN A 21 -32.55 -0.11 6.50
N TYR A 22 -32.11 0.98 7.12
CA TYR A 22 -30.69 1.34 7.23
C TYR A 22 -30.00 0.78 8.50
N GLY A 23 -30.76 0.21 9.44
CA GLY A 23 -30.23 -0.43 10.65
C GLY A 23 -29.28 0.48 11.44
N GLU A 24 -28.16 -0.07 11.92
CA GLU A 24 -27.09 0.66 12.63
C GLU A 24 -26.33 1.66 11.74
N ASN A 25 -26.48 1.57 10.41
CA ASN A 25 -25.93 2.53 9.46
C ASN A 25 -26.88 3.71 9.19
N CYS A 26 -28.01 3.80 9.92
CA CYS A 26 -28.91 4.92 9.78
C CYS A 26 -28.27 6.21 10.27
N LYS A 27 -28.28 7.24 9.42
CA LYS A 27 -27.67 8.55 9.69
C LYS A 27 -28.41 9.38 10.76
N PHE A 28 -29.53 8.88 11.28
CA PHE A 28 -30.35 9.53 12.30
C PHE A 28 -30.41 8.62 13.53
N SER A 29 -30.38 9.21 14.72
CA SER A 29 -30.42 8.47 15.98
C SER A 29 -31.70 7.64 16.09
N HIS A 30 -31.56 6.38 16.47
CA HIS A 30 -32.66 5.47 16.74
C HIS A 30 -33.14 5.56 18.20
N GLY A 31 -32.49 6.39 19.04
CA GLY A 31 -32.90 6.63 20.43
C GLY A 31 -32.56 5.49 21.40
N ASP A 32 -31.82 4.47 20.94
CA ASP A 32 -31.40 3.27 21.71
C ASP A 32 -30.04 3.44 22.42
N GLY A 33 -29.47 4.64 22.40
CA GLY A 33 -28.16 4.93 23.00
C GLY A 33 -26.96 4.64 22.08
N SER A 34 -27.18 4.24 20.82
CA SER A 34 -26.10 4.18 19.82
C SER A 34 -25.62 5.59 19.44
N VAL A 35 -24.45 5.99 19.98
CA VAL A 35 -23.80 7.26 19.63
C VAL A 35 -23.23 7.14 18.22
N VAL A 36 -23.91 7.72 17.22
CA VAL A 36 -23.34 7.90 15.89
C VAL A 36 -22.16 8.86 16.01
N GLN A 37 -20.92 8.34 16.02
CA GLN A 37 -19.72 9.16 16.07
C GLN A 37 -19.64 10.06 14.83
N ARG A 38 -19.85 11.37 15.04
CA ARG A 38 -19.61 12.42 14.06
C ARG A 38 -18.11 12.70 14.02
N GLY A 39 -17.35 11.99 13.21
CA GLY A 39 -15.89 12.15 13.17
C GLY A 39 -15.16 11.62 11.93
N GLY A 40 -15.86 11.38 10.82
CA GLY A 40 -15.20 11.01 9.54
C GLY A 40 -14.96 12.24 8.66
N PRO A 41 -13.84 12.33 7.91
CA PRO A 41 -13.60 13.43 6.99
C PRO A 41 -14.68 13.51 5.90
N PRO A 42 -15.04 14.72 5.43
CA PRO A 42 -16.17 14.92 4.54
C PRO A 42 -15.97 14.19 3.22
N GLN A 43 -16.96 13.39 2.82
CA GLN A 43 -16.99 12.77 1.50
C GLN A 43 -17.21 13.84 0.44
N MET A 44 -16.50 13.72 -0.69
CA MET A 44 -16.64 14.62 -1.85
C MET A 44 -18.08 14.60 -2.37
N CYS A 45 -18.64 15.77 -2.65
CA CYS A 45 -20.00 15.88 -3.15
C CYS A 45 -20.07 15.54 -4.64
N LYS A 46 -20.69 14.40 -4.96
CA LYS A 46 -20.85 13.94 -6.36
C LYS A 46 -21.71 14.88 -7.21
N ASP A 47 -22.71 15.52 -6.62
CA ASP A 47 -23.56 16.49 -7.33
C ASP A 47 -22.83 17.81 -7.58
N PHE A 48 -21.87 18.18 -6.71
CA PHE A 48 -21.00 19.34 -6.95
C PHE A 48 -19.99 19.04 -8.05
N GLN A 49 -19.37 17.85 -8.03
CA GLN A 49 -18.48 17.39 -9.11
C GLN A 49 -19.17 17.36 -10.47
N ALA A 50 -20.47 17.06 -10.50
CA ALA A 50 -21.28 17.07 -11.72
C ALA A 50 -21.89 18.45 -12.05
N GLY A 51 -21.49 19.52 -11.35
CA GLY A 51 -21.91 20.91 -11.62
C GLY A 51 -23.38 21.21 -11.32
N ARG A 52 -24.05 20.39 -10.50
CA ARG A 52 -25.50 20.38 -10.30
C ARG A 52 -25.93 20.41 -8.83
N CYS A 53 -25.00 20.75 -7.95
CA CYS A 53 -25.30 20.94 -6.53
C CYS A 53 -25.88 22.32 -6.27
N ASN A 54 -27.11 22.36 -5.76
CA ASN A 54 -27.83 23.60 -5.46
C ASN A 54 -27.73 24.03 -3.97
N TYR A 55 -26.98 23.27 -3.16
CA TYR A 55 -26.88 23.50 -1.71
C TYR A 55 -25.78 24.49 -1.30
N GLY A 56 -24.91 24.91 -2.22
CA GLY A 56 -23.83 25.87 -1.98
C GLY A 56 -22.97 25.50 -0.76
N ASP A 57 -22.58 26.50 0.03
CA ASP A 57 -21.77 26.33 1.26
C ASP A 57 -22.51 25.61 2.40
N LYS A 58 -23.82 25.36 2.25
CA LYS A 58 -24.64 24.62 3.22
C LYS A 58 -24.67 23.11 2.93
N CYS A 59 -23.95 22.65 1.90
CA CYS A 59 -23.88 21.24 1.57
C CYS A 59 -23.09 20.46 2.63
N ARG A 60 -23.61 19.30 3.03
CA ARG A 60 -22.98 18.43 4.04
C ARG A 60 -21.76 17.66 3.51
N TYR A 61 -21.49 17.74 2.21
CA TYR A 61 -20.39 17.06 1.51
C TYR A 61 -19.37 18.10 1.04
N SER A 62 -18.08 17.74 0.98
CA SER A 62 -17.02 18.71 0.63
C SER A 62 -17.14 19.16 -0.84
N HIS A 63 -16.98 20.46 -1.06
CA HIS A 63 -17.13 21.19 -2.32
C HIS A 63 -15.85 21.92 -2.77
N SER A 64 -14.74 21.85 -2.03
CA SER A 64 -13.52 22.57 -2.42
C SER A 64 -12.37 21.60 -2.67
N GLN A 65 -11.57 21.93 -3.70
CA GLN A 65 -10.28 21.31 -3.97
C GLN A 65 -9.26 21.66 -2.86
N GLU A 66 -9.56 22.68 -2.05
CA GLU A 66 -8.76 23.20 -0.95
C GLU A 66 -8.75 22.27 0.28
N ASP A 67 -9.82 21.49 0.52
CA ASP A 67 -9.83 20.43 1.54
C ASP A 67 -8.87 19.26 1.19
N TRP A 68 -8.53 19.10 -0.09
CA TRP A 68 -7.44 18.23 -0.56
C TRP A 68 -6.07 18.93 -0.47
N SER A 69 -6.03 20.25 -0.66
CA SER A 69 -4.82 21.07 -0.48
C SER A 69 -4.32 21.14 0.97
N ALA A 70 -5.18 20.94 1.97
CA ALA A 70 -4.73 20.82 3.36
C ALA A 70 -3.78 19.60 3.60
N TRP A 71 -3.83 18.58 2.73
CA TRP A 71 -2.85 17.48 2.68
C TRP A 71 -1.53 17.88 1.97
N ASP A 72 -1.58 18.92 1.13
CA ASP A 72 -0.47 19.54 0.39
C ASP A 72 0.36 20.44 1.33
N ASP A 73 -0.31 21.29 2.12
CA ASP A 73 0.36 22.26 3.01
C ASP A 73 1.04 21.60 4.23
N SER A 74 0.50 20.49 4.72
CA SER A 74 1.09 19.74 5.84
C SER A 74 2.32 18.90 5.47
N ALA A 75 2.66 18.81 4.18
CA ALA A 75 3.89 18.19 3.69
C ALA A 75 5.01 19.20 3.37
N GLY A 76 4.73 20.51 3.46
CA GLY A 76 5.60 21.59 3.00
C GLY A 76 6.38 22.36 4.07
N GLU A 77 6.08 22.21 5.35
CA GLU A 77 6.72 23.01 6.41
C GLU A 77 7.57 22.17 7.39
N GLY A 78 8.90 22.30 7.25
CA GLY A 78 9.94 21.99 8.26
C GLY A 78 10.46 20.54 8.21
N THR A 79 11.74 20.28 7.93
CA THR A 79 12.90 20.92 8.54
C THR A 79 14.07 21.11 7.57
N GLU A 80 14.79 22.20 7.81
CA GLU A 80 16.11 22.56 7.31
C GLU A 80 17.07 21.37 7.21
N ARG A 81 17.99 21.46 6.23
CA ARG A 81 19.15 20.56 6.05
C ARG A 81 20.01 20.56 7.31
N GLY A 82 19.66 19.73 8.28
CA GLY A 82 20.55 19.34 9.35
C GLY A 82 21.68 18.50 8.77
N GLU A 83 22.90 19.03 8.80
CA GLU A 83 24.13 18.24 8.67
C GLU A 83 24.08 17.08 9.66
N TRP A 84 24.00 15.84 9.16
CA TRP A 84 24.13 14.64 9.98
C TRP A 84 25.38 13.85 9.61
N ARG A 85 26.09 13.50 10.68
CA ARG A 85 27.47 13.03 10.73
C ARG A 85 27.70 11.71 9.99
N GLN A 86 28.83 11.65 9.30
CA GLN A 86 29.40 10.47 8.64
C GLN A 86 29.55 9.30 9.63
N GLY A 87 28.65 8.33 9.54
CA GLY A 87 28.87 6.95 9.98
C GLY A 87 29.50 6.16 8.84
N LYS A 88 30.70 5.63 9.07
CA LYS A 88 31.56 4.97 8.08
C LYS A 88 30.96 3.64 7.58
N GLY A 89 30.22 3.67 6.47
CA GLY A 89 29.91 2.50 5.64
C GLY A 89 30.82 2.49 4.40
N ARG A 90 31.71 1.50 4.31
CA ARG A 90 32.72 1.39 3.24
C ARG A 90 32.05 1.15 1.88
N GLY A 91 32.34 2.02 0.92
CA GLY A 91 31.85 1.94 -0.45
C GLY A 91 32.46 0.77 -1.22
N TRP A 92 31.61 0.08 -1.98
CA TRP A 92 32.02 -0.97 -2.91
C TRP A 92 32.19 -0.36 -4.31
N LYS A 93 33.44 -0.21 -4.74
CA LYS A 93 33.80 0.11 -6.12
C LYS A 93 33.47 -1.09 -7.01
N ARG A 94 32.88 -0.82 -8.17
CA ARG A 94 32.64 -1.80 -9.23
C ARG A 94 33.68 -1.58 -10.32
N ASP A 95 34.66 -2.46 -10.42
CA ASP A 95 35.52 -2.51 -11.60
C ASP A 95 34.76 -3.21 -12.73
N ARG A 96 34.86 -2.61 -13.91
CA ARG A 96 34.23 -2.98 -15.17
C ARG A 96 35.31 -3.62 -16.01
N GLU A 97 35.16 -4.89 -16.35
CA GLU A 97 35.96 -5.51 -17.41
C GLU A 97 35.02 -6.12 -18.47
N GLU A 98 35.23 -5.64 -19.69
CA GLU A 98 34.71 -6.15 -20.95
C GLU A 98 35.51 -7.38 -21.37
N GLU A 99 34.86 -8.35 -22.03
CA GLU A 99 35.37 -9.32 -23.02
C GLU A 99 34.34 -10.47 -23.09
N GLY A 100 33.97 -11.09 -24.19
CA GLY A 100 34.36 -11.06 -25.59
C GLY A 100 33.53 -12.16 -26.28
N ASP A 101 33.17 -11.93 -27.54
CA ASP A 101 32.38 -12.82 -28.40
C ASP A 101 33.09 -14.17 -28.61
N ASP A 102 32.39 -15.30 -28.53
CA ASP A 102 32.67 -16.39 -29.46
C ASP A 102 31.54 -17.42 -29.64
N ASN A 103 31.39 -17.80 -30.90
CA ASN A 103 30.29 -18.53 -31.52
C ASN A 103 30.69 -19.99 -31.74
N THR A 104 29.95 -20.98 -31.22
CA THR A 104 29.84 -22.28 -31.90
C THR A 104 28.49 -22.97 -31.66
N ASN A 105 27.95 -23.50 -32.75
CA ASN A 105 26.68 -24.18 -32.90
C ASN A 105 26.85 -25.71 -32.70
N ALA A 106 26.11 -26.33 -31.76
CA ALA A 106 25.91 -27.79 -31.78
C ALA A 106 24.65 -28.27 -31.03
N LYS A 107 23.69 -28.74 -31.84
CA LYS A 107 22.77 -29.89 -31.64
C LYS A 107 21.91 -30.00 -30.36
N ARG A 108 20.61 -29.76 -30.60
CA ARG A 108 19.42 -30.26 -29.88
C ARG A 108 19.58 -31.68 -29.28
N ARG A 109 19.22 -31.82 -28.00
CA ARG A 109 18.46 -32.97 -27.50
C ARG A 109 17.49 -32.53 -26.38
N LYS A 110 16.25 -32.98 -26.50
CA LYS A 110 15.08 -32.67 -25.68
C LYS A 110 15.20 -33.45 -24.36
N GLU A 111 15.17 -32.78 -23.21
CA GLU A 111 14.81 -33.44 -21.94
C GLU A 111 14.24 -32.44 -20.93
N LYS A 112 13.37 -32.97 -20.08
CA LYS A 112 12.30 -32.31 -19.32
C LYS A 112 12.81 -31.30 -18.29
N GLY A 113 12.01 -30.26 -18.09
CA GLY A 113 12.33 -29.08 -17.29
C GLY A 113 12.71 -29.37 -15.84
N LYS A 114 13.85 -28.81 -15.45
CA LYS A 114 14.11 -28.28 -14.11
C LYS A 114 14.74 -26.91 -14.34
N GLY A 115 14.03 -25.84 -13.99
CA GLY A 115 14.56 -24.49 -14.02
C GLY A 115 15.70 -24.36 -13.01
N LYS A 116 16.93 -24.67 -13.45
CA LYS A 116 18.14 -24.24 -12.79
C LYS A 116 18.49 -22.89 -13.39
N GLY A 117 18.23 -21.81 -12.65
CA GLY A 117 18.92 -20.55 -12.90
C GLY A 117 20.41 -20.84 -12.89
N LYS A 118 21.07 -20.73 -14.04
CA LYS A 118 22.53 -20.65 -14.13
C LYS A 118 22.93 -19.29 -13.56
N ARG A 119 22.98 -19.17 -12.23
CA ARG A 119 23.97 -18.30 -11.60
C ARG A 119 25.28 -19.12 -11.64
N GLY A 120 26.35 -18.49 -12.12
CA GLY A 120 27.68 -19.09 -12.08
C GLY A 120 27.98 -19.61 -10.68
N ASN A 121 28.83 -20.63 -10.60
CA ASN A 121 29.20 -21.33 -9.38
C ASN A 121 30.12 -20.46 -8.47
N VAL A 122 29.76 -19.19 -8.27
CA VAL A 122 30.27 -18.38 -7.18
C VAL A 122 29.42 -18.78 -5.98
N LYS A 123 29.99 -19.55 -5.05
CA LYS A 123 29.41 -19.64 -3.72
C LYS A 123 29.47 -18.23 -3.15
N GLU A 124 28.36 -17.50 -3.21
CA GLU A 124 28.21 -16.31 -2.39
C GLU A 124 28.44 -16.76 -0.94
N GLU A 125 29.49 -16.24 -0.32
CA GLU A 125 29.79 -16.53 1.07
C GLU A 125 28.61 -16.05 1.92
N ALA A 126 28.26 -16.83 2.94
CA ALA A 126 27.17 -16.44 3.83
C ALA A 126 27.52 -15.10 4.47
N PRO A 127 26.53 -14.19 4.62
CA PRO A 127 26.78 -12.89 5.24
C PRO A 127 27.34 -13.06 6.66
N GLU A 128 28.13 -12.11 7.10
CA GLU A 128 28.69 -12.12 8.46
C GLU A 128 27.54 -12.08 9.49
N LYS A 129 27.63 -12.92 10.52
CA LYS A 129 26.70 -12.89 11.65
C LYS A 129 27.04 -11.68 12.52
N VAL A 130 26.10 -10.76 12.68
CA VAL A 130 26.30 -9.51 13.43
C VAL A 130 25.60 -9.48 14.79
N GLY A 131 24.86 -10.53 15.15
CA GLY A 131 24.17 -10.62 16.43
C GLY A 131 24.99 -11.28 17.53
N GLU A 132 24.49 -11.22 18.77
CA GLU A 132 25.11 -11.89 19.91
C GLU A 132 25.03 -13.42 19.82
N GLY A 133 26.16 -14.08 20.04
CA GLY A 133 26.26 -15.54 20.02
C GLY A 133 26.18 -16.07 18.59
N ASP A 134 25.21 -16.94 18.32
CA ASP A 134 25.07 -17.64 17.04
C ASP A 134 24.00 -17.03 16.12
N THR A 135 23.45 -15.85 16.49
CA THR A 135 22.39 -15.19 15.71
C THR A 135 22.95 -14.43 14.51
N TRP A 136 22.17 -14.36 13.42
CA TRP A 136 22.60 -13.64 12.22
C TRP A 136 22.51 -12.13 12.41
N GLU A 137 21.52 -11.69 13.18
CA GLU A 137 21.17 -10.29 13.40
C GLU A 137 21.03 -9.96 14.90
N GLU A 138 21.14 -8.69 15.25
CA GLU A 138 20.82 -8.21 16.61
C GLU A 138 19.31 -8.40 16.92
N PRO A 139 18.95 -8.89 18.13
CA PRO A 139 17.55 -9.11 18.50
C PRO A 139 16.70 -7.85 18.37
N ARG A 140 15.45 -8.00 17.91
CA ARG A 140 14.52 -6.88 17.71
C ARG A 140 14.33 -6.01 18.95
N ALA A 141 14.28 -6.64 20.12
CA ALA A 141 14.10 -5.95 21.40
C ALA A 141 15.20 -4.91 21.68
N LYS A 142 16.43 -5.14 21.20
CA LYS A 142 17.55 -4.21 21.38
C LYS A 142 17.53 -3.05 20.40
N VAL A 143 17.07 -3.30 19.18
CA VAL A 143 16.97 -2.27 18.13
C VAL A 143 15.61 -1.57 18.12
N GLY A 144 14.69 -1.93 19.03
CA GLY A 144 13.36 -1.35 19.13
C GLY A 144 12.42 -1.72 17.97
N LEU A 145 12.71 -2.82 17.24
CA LEU A 145 11.91 -3.23 16.08
C LEU A 145 10.64 -3.96 16.53
N LYS A 146 9.49 -3.38 16.20
CA LYS A 146 8.18 -3.98 16.45
C LYS A 146 7.62 -4.58 15.17
N LEU A 147 7.01 -5.75 15.27
CA LEU A 147 6.24 -6.34 14.19
C LEU A 147 4.91 -5.59 14.02
N ILE A 148 4.33 -5.64 12.82
CA ILE A 148 3.07 -4.94 12.50
C ILE A 148 1.93 -5.31 13.46
N GLY A 149 1.83 -6.59 13.85
CA GLY A 149 0.84 -7.04 14.82
C GLY A 149 1.03 -6.47 16.23
N GLU A 150 2.26 -6.15 16.62
CA GLU A 150 2.56 -5.47 17.89
C GLU A 150 2.17 -3.98 17.82
N LEU A 151 2.33 -3.34 16.65
CA LEU A 151 1.88 -1.97 16.42
C LEU A 151 0.35 -1.85 16.41
N ALA A 152 -0.34 -2.79 15.76
CA ALA A 152 -1.79 -2.77 15.60
C ALA A 152 -2.58 -2.93 16.92
N SER A 153 -1.94 -3.41 18.00
CA SER A 153 -2.38 -3.49 19.42
C SER A 153 -3.72 -4.20 19.73
N SER A 154 -4.58 -4.41 18.75
CA SER A 154 -6.00 -4.78 18.92
C SER A 154 -6.47 -5.90 17.99
N ARG A 155 -5.60 -6.38 17.09
CA ARG A 155 -5.96 -7.36 16.05
C ARG A 155 -5.06 -8.58 16.08
N ARG A 156 -5.68 -9.76 15.86
CA ARG A 156 -4.97 -11.05 15.86
C ARG A 156 -4.28 -11.31 14.52
N TRP A 157 -3.16 -10.63 14.31
CA TRP A 157 -2.19 -11.02 13.29
C TRP A 157 -1.73 -12.46 13.53
N LYS A 158 -1.58 -13.23 12.45
CA LYS A 158 -1.05 -14.60 12.46
C LYS A 158 0.30 -14.60 11.78
N TYR A 159 1.34 -14.98 12.50
CA TYR A 159 2.67 -15.15 11.92
C TYR A 159 2.87 -16.60 11.49
N VAL A 160 3.36 -16.78 10.26
CA VAL A 160 3.64 -18.08 9.65
C VAL A 160 5.14 -18.34 9.52
N LEU A 161 5.93 -17.28 9.63
CA LEU A 161 7.39 -17.32 9.71
C LEU A 161 7.82 -16.36 10.81
N GLU A 162 8.60 -16.88 11.76
CA GLU A 162 9.21 -16.12 12.85
C GLU A 162 10.64 -16.64 13.04
N ASP A 163 11.60 -15.99 12.39
CA ASP A 163 13.04 -16.25 12.57
C ASP A 163 13.69 -15.01 13.19
N GLU A 164 13.73 -14.99 14.53
CA GLU A 164 14.35 -13.90 15.29
C GLU A 164 15.85 -13.78 15.02
N SER A 165 16.52 -14.91 14.74
CA SER A 165 17.96 -14.94 14.47
C SER A 165 18.30 -14.17 13.19
N ARG A 166 17.45 -14.25 12.17
CA ARG A 166 17.61 -13.56 10.88
C ARG A 166 16.79 -12.28 10.73
N ARG A 167 16.05 -11.89 11.77
CA ARG A 167 15.01 -10.86 11.69
C ARG A 167 14.06 -11.04 10.49
N SER A 168 13.68 -12.29 10.18
CA SER A 168 12.81 -12.63 9.05
C SER A 168 11.45 -13.07 9.55
N TYR A 169 10.40 -12.33 9.17
CA TYR A 169 9.05 -12.55 9.65
C TYR A 169 8.05 -12.46 8.49
N ALA A 170 7.03 -13.30 8.53
CA ALA A 170 5.88 -13.17 7.65
C ALA A 170 4.60 -13.37 8.45
N GLY A 171 3.69 -12.41 8.35
CA GLY A 171 2.41 -12.46 9.04
C GLY A 171 1.27 -11.95 8.18
N PHE A 172 0.05 -12.36 8.52
CA PHE A 172 -1.16 -11.94 7.83
C PHE A 172 -2.30 -11.68 8.82
N LEU A 173 -3.18 -10.77 8.45
CA LEU A 173 -4.42 -10.49 9.18
C LEU A 173 -5.61 -11.12 8.44
N PRO A 174 -6.17 -12.25 8.91
CA PRO A 174 -7.28 -12.89 8.22
C PRO A 174 -8.54 -12.05 8.26
N ARG A 175 -9.25 -11.97 7.12
CA ARG A 175 -10.56 -11.28 6.99
C ARG A 175 -10.51 -9.84 7.52
N ALA A 176 -9.44 -9.13 7.18
CA ALA A 176 -9.22 -7.74 7.59
C ALA A 176 -10.32 -6.78 7.09
N LEU A 177 -10.92 -7.12 5.95
CA LEU A 177 -12.00 -6.39 5.27
C LEU A 177 -13.19 -7.35 5.04
N SER A 178 -14.40 -6.81 5.01
CA SER A 178 -15.61 -7.54 4.62
C SER A 178 -15.62 -7.86 3.12
N GLU A 179 -16.39 -8.87 2.70
CA GLU A 179 -16.53 -9.24 1.28
C GLU A 179 -16.97 -8.05 0.41
N LYS A 180 -17.94 -7.26 0.89
CA LYS A 180 -18.40 -6.05 0.20
C LYS A 180 -17.31 -4.99 0.05
N GLN A 181 -16.44 -4.84 1.06
CA GLN A 181 -15.30 -3.94 0.95
C GLN A 181 -14.27 -4.47 -0.05
N CYS A 182 -13.96 -5.76 0.00
CA CYS A 182 -13.05 -6.40 -0.94
C CYS A 182 -13.53 -6.25 -2.39
N GLU A 183 -14.81 -6.51 -2.66
CA GLU A 183 -15.40 -6.33 -3.99
C GLU A 183 -15.34 -4.87 -4.45
N GLY A 184 -15.74 -3.93 -3.59
CA GLY A 184 -15.69 -2.50 -3.91
C GLY A 184 -14.27 -2.01 -4.22
N TYR A 185 -13.28 -2.39 -3.40
CA TYR A 185 -11.89 -2.02 -3.64
C TYR A 185 -11.31 -2.72 -4.86
N PHE A 186 -11.67 -3.98 -5.11
CA PHE A 186 -11.24 -4.68 -6.31
C PHE A 186 -11.70 -3.96 -7.57
N LEU A 187 -12.97 -3.53 -7.63
CA LEU A 187 -13.50 -2.77 -8.76
C LEU A 187 -12.85 -1.38 -8.87
N ASP A 188 -12.73 -0.65 -7.76
CA ASP A 188 -12.07 0.66 -7.72
C ASP A 188 -10.62 0.57 -8.26
N VAL A 189 -9.84 -0.44 -7.82
CA VAL A 189 -8.45 -0.68 -8.26
C VAL A 189 -8.41 -1.14 -9.72
N LYS A 190 -9.23 -2.12 -10.09
CA LYS A 190 -9.20 -2.73 -11.42
C LYS A 190 -9.60 -1.73 -12.51
N ASP A 191 -10.65 -0.95 -12.29
CA ASP A 191 -11.20 -0.05 -13.30
C ASP A 191 -10.60 1.36 -13.20
N GLY A 192 -10.07 1.74 -12.04
CA GLY A 192 -9.47 3.05 -11.77
C GLY A 192 -7.94 3.11 -11.87
N THR A 193 -7.29 2.08 -12.42
CA THR A 193 -5.84 2.03 -12.66
C THR A 193 -5.56 2.03 -14.15
N GLU A 194 -4.59 2.82 -14.58
CA GLU A 194 -4.08 2.73 -15.96
C GLU A 194 -3.09 1.56 -16.04
N TRP A 195 -3.55 0.43 -16.59
CA TRP A 195 -2.75 -0.78 -16.64
C TRP A 195 -1.84 -0.84 -17.86
N HIS A 196 -0.57 -1.18 -17.64
CA HIS A 196 0.40 -1.43 -18.70
C HIS A 196 0.86 -2.88 -18.68
N GLN A 197 1.17 -3.44 -19.85
CA GLN A 197 1.82 -4.75 -19.96
C GLN A 197 3.19 -4.57 -20.63
N PRO A 198 4.24 -4.32 -19.84
CA PRO A 198 5.54 -4.01 -20.39
C PRO A 198 6.17 -5.22 -21.09
N VAL A 199 7.08 -4.92 -22.02
CA VAL A 199 7.82 -5.91 -22.78
C VAL A 199 9.20 -6.06 -22.17
N GLY A 200 9.56 -7.29 -21.79
CA GLY A 200 10.86 -7.57 -21.20
C GLY A 200 12.00 -7.50 -22.23
N PRO A 201 13.26 -7.63 -21.79
CA PRO A 201 14.45 -7.46 -22.65
C PRO A 201 14.51 -8.36 -23.89
N LYS A 202 13.76 -9.46 -23.91
CA LYS A 202 13.68 -10.42 -25.03
C LYS A 202 12.55 -10.11 -26.02
N GLY A 203 11.89 -8.96 -25.91
CA GLY A 203 10.73 -8.63 -26.74
C GLY A 203 9.46 -9.40 -26.38
N ILE A 204 9.45 -10.09 -25.23
CA ILE A 204 8.31 -10.88 -24.75
C ILE A 204 7.57 -10.08 -23.68
N PRO A 205 6.25 -9.87 -23.81
CA PRO A 205 5.44 -9.23 -22.77
C PRO A 205 5.56 -9.97 -21.43
N VAL A 206 5.62 -9.21 -20.33
CA VAL A 206 5.57 -9.82 -19.00
C VAL A 206 4.19 -10.47 -18.79
N PRO A 207 4.11 -11.63 -18.11
CA PRO A 207 2.88 -12.41 -18.00
C PRO A 207 1.93 -11.85 -16.91
N ARG A 208 1.74 -10.54 -16.88
CA ARG A 208 0.80 -9.79 -16.02
C ARG A 208 0.66 -8.34 -16.50
N LYS A 209 -0.41 -7.66 -16.11
CA LYS A 209 -0.50 -6.19 -16.20
C LYS A 209 0.06 -5.57 -14.92
N THR A 210 0.65 -4.39 -15.01
CA THR A 210 1.25 -3.68 -13.89
C THR A 210 0.97 -2.18 -13.96
N ALA A 211 1.03 -1.54 -12.81
CA ALA A 211 1.07 -0.09 -12.68
C ALA A 211 1.97 0.26 -11.49
N TRP A 212 2.66 1.38 -11.57
CA TRP A 212 3.45 1.91 -10.48
C TRP A 212 2.80 3.20 -10.00
N MET A 213 2.48 3.28 -8.72
CA MET A 213 1.86 4.47 -8.14
C MET A 213 2.74 5.11 -7.08
N VAL A 214 2.70 6.44 -7.01
CA VAL A 214 3.48 7.25 -6.08
C VAL A 214 2.64 8.37 -5.47
N LYS A 215 3.05 8.83 -4.29
CA LYS A 215 2.53 10.04 -3.67
C LYS A 215 2.78 11.23 -4.59
N ARG A 216 1.83 12.17 -4.62
CA ARG A 216 1.95 13.43 -5.37
C ARG A 216 3.28 14.12 -5.06
N GLY A 217 3.96 14.61 -6.10
CA GLY A 217 5.27 15.25 -5.99
C GLY A 217 6.46 14.31 -6.16
N CYS A 218 6.23 12.99 -6.14
CA CYS A 218 7.23 12.00 -6.49
C CYS A 218 7.14 11.65 -7.99
N GLU A 219 8.30 11.50 -8.63
CA GLU A 219 8.43 11.11 -10.05
C GLU A 219 9.31 9.86 -10.20
N CYS A 220 9.56 9.14 -9.10
CA CYS A 220 10.39 7.95 -9.10
C CYS A 220 9.81 6.87 -10.01
N MET A 221 10.60 6.41 -10.98
CA MET A 221 10.24 5.26 -11.81
C MET A 221 10.52 3.95 -11.10
N TYR A 222 9.64 2.97 -11.29
CA TYR A 222 9.88 1.61 -10.82
C TYR A 222 10.61 0.81 -11.88
N LYS A 223 11.74 0.19 -11.48
CA LYS A 223 12.58 -0.60 -12.37
C LYS A 223 12.74 -1.98 -11.80
N TYR A 224 12.27 -2.98 -12.54
CA TYR A 224 12.37 -4.36 -12.11
C TYR A 224 12.48 -5.31 -13.31
N GLY A 225 13.37 -6.29 -13.24
CA GLY A 225 13.52 -7.32 -14.29
C GLY A 225 13.88 -6.77 -15.68
N GLY A 226 14.57 -5.62 -15.75
CA GLY A 226 14.90 -4.94 -17.00
C GLY A 226 13.73 -4.21 -17.67
N VAL A 227 12.63 -4.01 -16.94
CA VAL A 227 11.47 -3.23 -17.33
C VAL A 227 11.42 -1.96 -16.49
N GLU A 228 10.98 -0.87 -17.11
CA GLU A 228 10.69 0.40 -16.45
C GLU A 228 9.19 0.68 -16.53
N VAL A 229 8.61 1.14 -15.41
CA VAL A 229 7.19 1.50 -15.30
C VAL A 229 7.10 2.94 -14.81
N GLU A 230 6.43 3.78 -15.58
CA GLU A 230 6.22 5.20 -15.24
C GLU A 230 5.29 5.35 -14.03
N PRO A 231 5.53 6.36 -13.17
CA PRO A 231 4.71 6.61 -12.01
C PRO A 231 3.35 7.21 -12.36
N GLN A 232 2.31 6.72 -11.71
CA GLN A 232 0.98 7.33 -11.64
C GLN A 232 0.79 7.93 -10.25
N VAL A 233 0.25 9.14 -10.17
CA VAL A 233 -0.06 9.74 -8.86
C VAL A 233 -1.19 8.95 -8.18
N PHE A 234 -1.10 8.76 -6.86
CA PHE A 234 -2.15 8.08 -6.10
C PHE A 234 -3.55 8.67 -6.38
N PRO A 235 -4.48 7.85 -6.89
CA PRO A 235 -5.86 8.28 -7.11
C PRO A 235 -6.66 8.32 -5.80
N PRO A 236 -7.84 8.97 -5.77
CA PRO A 236 -8.67 9.05 -4.56
C PRO A 236 -9.03 7.69 -3.93
N TRP A 237 -9.18 6.64 -4.76
CA TRP A 237 -9.46 5.30 -4.25
C TRP A 237 -8.29 4.70 -3.46
N MET A 238 -7.04 5.07 -3.76
CA MET A 238 -5.86 4.60 -3.01
C MET A 238 -5.89 5.15 -1.58
N VAL A 239 -6.19 6.44 -1.43
CA VAL A 239 -6.34 7.07 -0.11
C VAL A 239 -7.49 6.43 0.68
N LYS A 240 -8.61 6.13 0.01
CA LYS A 240 -9.75 5.41 0.61
C LYS A 240 -9.36 4.00 1.07
N LEU A 241 -8.58 3.27 0.26
CA LEU A 241 -8.06 1.96 0.61
C LEU A 241 -7.12 2.04 1.83
N MET A 242 -6.13 2.93 1.81
CA MET A 242 -5.18 3.13 2.92
C MET A 242 -5.88 3.55 4.22
N ARG A 243 -6.91 4.42 4.15
CA ARG A 243 -7.75 4.75 5.31
C ARG A 243 -8.38 3.53 5.97
N ALA A 244 -8.74 2.52 5.18
CA ALA A 244 -9.33 1.30 5.69
C ALA A 244 -8.30 0.27 6.16
N THR A 245 -7.07 0.29 5.62
CA THR A 245 -6.07 -0.76 5.83
C THR A 245 -4.92 -0.36 6.76
N MET A 246 -4.42 0.87 6.70
CA MET A 246 -3.26 1.31 7.49
C MET A 246 -3.48 1.28 9.01
N PRO A 247 -4.66 1.68 9.54
CA PRO A 247 -4.96 1.50 10.96
C PRO A 247 -4.95 0.03 11.40
N LEU A 248 -5.21 -0.92 10.49
CA LEU A 248 -5.17 -2.36 10.80
C LEU A 248 -3.73 -2.86 10.99
N CYS A 249 -2.77 -2.10 10.47
CA CYS A 249 -1.33 -2.29 10.62
C CYS A 249 -0.74 -1.46 11.79
N GLY A 250 -1.57 -0.72 12.52
CA GLY A 250 -1.10 0.20 13.57
C GLY A 250 -0.50 1.51 13.05
N ILE A 251 -0.61 1.78 11.75
CA ILE A 251 -0.10 3.01 11.11
C ILE A 251 -1.27 3.99 10.99
N ASN A 252 -1.53 4.72 12.08
CA ASN A 252 -2.72 5.58 12.18
C ASN A 252 -2.51 6.97 11.57
N ASP A 253 -1.28 7.48 11.60
CA ASP A 253 -0.96 8.79 11.06
C ASP A 253 -0.72 8.70 9.55
N MET A 254 -1.41 9.55 8.80
CA MET A 254 -1.31 9.61 7.34
C MET A 254 0.10 9.95 6.85
N LYS A 255 0.91 10.65 7.65
CA LYS A 255 2.29 10.98 7.28
C LYS A 255 3.19 9.74 7.17
N ASP A 256 2.83 8.69 7.91
CA ASP A 256 3.58 7.44 8.00
C ASP A 256 3.03 6.36 7.04
N TRP A 257 2.02 6.70 6.23
CA TRP A 257 1.48 5.78 5.23
C TRP A 257 2.46 5.55 4.07
N PRO A 258 2.40 4.38 3.40
CA PRO A 258 3.21 4.13 2.21
C PRO A 258 3.04 5.24 1.17
N ASP A 259 4.16 5.65 0.60
CA ASP A 259 4.26 6.71 -0.40
C ASP A 259 4.35 6.19 -1.83
N SER A 260 4.35 4.87 -2.00
CA SER A 260 4.39 4.20 -3.30
C SER A 260 3.73 2.82 -3.27
N CYS A 261 3.31 2.32 -4.44
CA CYS A 261 2.64 1.03 -4.58
C CYS A 261 2.89 0.41 -5.96
N ASN A 262 3.41 -0.80 -5.99
CA ASN A 262 3.48 -1.64 -7.19
C ASN A 262 2.21 -2.49 -7.31
N LEU A 263 1.44 -2.28 -8.38
CA LEU A 263 0.22 -3.02 -8.65
C LEU A 263 0.46 -4.09 -9.71
N ASN A 264 -0.16 -5.25 -9.50
CA ASN A 264 -0.13 -6.37 -10.45
C ASN A 264 -1.55 -6.90 -10.65
N LEU A 265 -1.99 -7.01 -11.90
CA LEU A 265 -3.26 -7.57 -12.30
C LEU A 265 -3.04 -8.90 -13.04
N TYR A 266 -3.64 -9.95 -12.48
CA TYR A 266 -3.68 -11.31 -13.02
C TYR A 266 -5.12 -11.60 -13.45
N GLU A 267 -5.38 -11.65 -14.74
CA GLU A 267 -6.74 -11.79 -15.28
C GLU A 267 -7.21 -13.25 -15.26
N ASP A 268 -6.27 -14.18 -15.32
CA ASP A 268 -6.53 -15.62 -15.28
C ASP A 268 -5.36 -16.38 -14.64
N GLY A 269 -5.54 -17.70 -14.47
CA GLY A 269 -4.53 -18.58 -13.89
C GLY A 269 -3.31 -18.86 -14.78
N GLY A 270 -3.25 -18.33 -16.00
CA GLY A 270 -2.09 -18.39 -16.88
C GLY A 270 -1.07 -17.26 -16.63
N MET A 271 -1.51 -16.18 -15.97
CA MET A 271 -0.64 -15.07 -15.58
C MET A 271 0.16 -15.38 -14.32
N SER A 272 1.37 -14.83 -14.20
CA SER A 272 2.28 -15.16 -13.10
C SER A 272 3.36 -14.12 -12.86
N VAL A 273 4.04 -14.26 -11.72
CA VAL A 273 5.32 -13.60 -11.44
C VAL A 273 6.31 -14.70 -11.05
N GLY A 274 7.53 -14.63 -11.61
CA GLY A 274 8.60 -15.57 -11.29
C GLY A 274 9.13 -15.37 -9.88
N TRP A 275 9.92 -16.33 -9.40
CA TRP A 275 10.62 -16.21 -8.10
C TRP A 275 11.54 -14.99 -8.08
N HIS A 276 11.43 -14.19 -7.01
CA HIS A 276 12.20 -12.97 -6.81
C HIS A 276 12.21 -12.53 -5.36
N SER A 277 12.99 -11.48 -5.11
CA SER A 277 12.98 -10.66 -3.90
C SER A 277 12.67 -9.22 -4.32
N ASP A 278 12.04 -8.46 -3.43
CA ASP A 278 11.87 -7.01 -3.58
C ASP A 278 13.12 -6.32 -3.02
N ASP A 279 14.25 -6.49 -3.73
CA ASP A 279 15.58 -5.97 -3.42
C ASP A 279 15.99 -4.85 -4.39
N GLU A 280 15.03 -3.99 -4.74
CA GLU A 280 15.31 -2.80 -5.51
C GLU A 280 15.84 -1.68 -4.62
N ARG A 281 16.92 -1.03 -5.10
CA ARG A 281 17.55 0.13 -4.44
C ARG A 281 16.57 1.23 -4.02
N LEU A 282 15.46 1.36 -4.74
CA LEU A 282 14.39 2.31 -4.43
C LEU A 282 13.83 2.10 -3.02
N PHE A 283 13.83 0.85 -2.54
CA PHE A 283 13.35 0.44 -1.22
C PHE A 283 14.48 0.17 -0.22
N GLN A 284 15.72 0.54 -0.56
CA GLN A 284 16.91 0.28 0.26
C GLN A 284 17.19 -1.22 0.50
N GLY A 285 16.70 -2.09 -0.40
CA GLY A 285 17.11 -3.48 -0.54
C GLY A 285 17.99 -3.64 -1.76
#